data_AF-A0A9N9NX39-F1
#
_entry.id   AF-A0A9N9NX39-F1
#
_cell.length_a   1.000
_cell.length_b   1.000
_cell.length_c   1.000
_cell.angle_alpha   90.00
_cell.angle_beta   90.00
_cell.angle_gamma   90.00
#
_symmetry.space_group_name_H-M   'P 1'
#
loop_
_entity.id
_entity.type
_entity.pdbx_description
1 polymer ?
#
loop_
_entity_poly.entity_id
_entity_poly.type
_entity_poly.pdbx_seq_one_letter_code
_entity_poly.pdbx_strand_id
1 'polypeptide(L)'
;NESPAKRKSLTGAQKAEICHLKLKGVSQVKLAEQFTVAEATISNIIREKDRWLSLEPGSNNINLKRQRTAKFALLEEALALWVSRVTTALQTITGVIIQRKAVQLAEGLNV
;
A
#
# COMPACT_ATOMS: atom_id res chain seq x y z
N ASN A 1 9.41 35.12 -3.30
CA ASN A 1 8.87 34.24 -2.24
C ASN A 1 8.15 33.07 -2.87
N GLU A 2 8.87 32.01 -3.26
CA GLU A 2 8.25 30.74 -3.62
C GLU A 2 8.07 29.91 -2.36
N SER A 3 6.83 29.77 -1.91
CA SER A 3 6.44 28.81 -0.88
C SER A 3 6.84 27.41 -1.37
N PRO A 4 7.45 26.53 -0.53
CA PRO A 4 7.83 25.20 -0.99
C PRO A 4 6.58 24.46 -1.47
N ALA A 5 6.59 24.06 -2.75
CA ALA A 5 5.47 23.37 -3.37
C ALA A 5 5.07 22.16 -2.51
N LYS A 6 3.81 22.13 -2.06
CA LYS A 6 3.28 21.02 -1.26
C LYS A 6 3.50 19.72 -2.05
N ARG A 7 4.28 18.80 -1.48
CA ARG A 7 4.59 17.51 -2.11
C ARG A 7 3.27 16.77 -2.41
N LYS A 8 2.95 16.60 -3.71
CA LYS A 8 1.77 15.85 -4.14
C LYS A 8 1.98 14.36 -3.86
N SER A 9 1.08 13.78 -3.09
CA SER A 9 1.12 12.35 -2.77
C SER A 9 0.15 11.60 -3.68
N LEU A 10 0.70 10.69 -4.48
CA LEU A 10 -0.07 9.82 -5.38
C LEU A 10 -0.52 8.55 -4.66
N THR A 11 -1.73 8.07 -4.95
CA THR A 11 -2.24 6.77 -4.47
C THR A 11 -1.59 5.60 -5.22
N GLY A 12 -1.74 4.39 -4.70
CA GLY A 12 -1.34 3.17 -5.42
C GLY A 12 -2.00 3.09 -6.81
N ALA A 13 -3.28 3.40 -6.90
CA ALA A 13 -4.05 3.43 -8.14
C ALA A 13 -3.45 4.40 -9.18
N GLN A 14 -3.11 5.62 -8.75
CA GLN A 14 -2.48 6.60 -9.64
C GLN A 14 -1.11 6.16 -10.14
N LYS A 15 -0.32 5.50 -9.27
CA LYS A 15 1.00 4.96 -9.65
C LYS A 15 0.88 3.77 -10.61
N ALA A 16 -0.11 2.90 -10.41
CA ALA A 16 -0.43 1.82 -11.33
C ALA A 16 -0.86 2.37 -12.69
N GLU A 17 -1.72 3.40 -12.70
CA GLU A 17 -2.15 4.08 -13.93
C GLU A 17 -0.97 4.71 -14.70
N ILE A 18 -0.04 5.36 -13.99
CA ILE A 18 1.21 5.87 -14.60
C ILE A 18 1.99 4.73 -15.29
N CYS A 19 2.10 3.56 -14.65
CA CYS A 19 2.77 2.41 -15.23
C CYS A 19 2.04 1.89 -16.47
N HIS A 20 0.71 1.79 -16.43
CA HIS A 20 -0.09 1.38 -17.60
C HIS A 20 0.03 2.35 -18.77
N LEU A 21 -0.06 3.66 -18.53
CA LEU A 21 0.12 4.67 -19.57
C LEU A 21 1.54 4.64 -20.13
N LYS A 22 2.54 4.38 -19.29
CA LYS A 22 3.92 4.22 -19.76
C LYS A 22 4.08 3.02 -20.69
N LEU A 23 3.44 1.88 -20.37
CA LEU A 23 3.41 0.70 -21.23
C LEU A 23 2.71 0.95 -22.56
N LYS A 24 1.72 1.85 -22.59
CA LYS A 24 1.05 2.33 -23.82
C LYS A 24 1.87 3.36 -24.61
N GLY A 25 3.11 3.66 -24.20
CA GLY A 25 4.03 4.54 -24.93
C GLY A 25 3.96 6.02 -24.56
N VAL A 26 3.23 6.41 -23.51
CA VAL A 26 3.17 7.82 -23.08
C VAL A 26 4.54 8.28 -22.56
N SER A 27 4.95 9.50 -22.93
CA SER A 27 6.23 10.09 -22.49
C SER A 27 6.20 10.46 -21.00
N GLN A 28 7.36 10.45 -20.35
CA GLN A 28 7.44 10.79 -18.91
C GLN A 28 7.09 12.25 -18.66
N VAL A 29 7.45 13.16 -19.57
CA VAL A 29 7.07 14.58 -19.56
C VAL A 29 5.55 14.74 -19.54
N LYS A 30 4.84 14.05 -20.44
CA LYS A 30 3.37 14.11 -20.50
C LYS A 30 2.71 13.54 -19.23
N LEU A 31 3.29 12.48 -18.66
CA LEU A 31 2.83 11.92 -17.38
C LEU A 31 3.08 12.89 -16.21
N ALA A 32 4.23 13.56 -16.19
CA ALA A 32 4.57 14.54 -15.17
C ALA A 32 3.57 15.71 -15.16
N GLU A 33 3.21 16.22 -16.33
CA GLU A 33 2.18 17.25 -16.51
C GLU A 33 0.80 16.76 -16.08
N GLN A 34 0.36 15.61 -16.61
CA GLN A 34 -0.96 15.04 -16.34
C GLN A 34 -1.19 14.78 -14.84
N PHE A 35 -0.17 14.29 -14.15
CA PHE A 35 -0.26 13.99 -12.72
C PHE A 35 0.24 15.14 -11.84
N THR A 36 0.66 16.27 -12.41
CA THR A 36 1.19 17.45 -11.69
C THR A 36 2.32 17.08 -10.71
N VAL A 37 3.30 16.31 -11.19
CA VAL A 37 4.47 15.88 -10.42
C VAL A 37 5.74 16.10 -11.23
N ALA A 38 6.89 16.16 -10.57
CA ALA A 38 8.17 16.21 -11.28
C ALA A 38 8.43 14.92 -12.06
N GLU A 39 9.15 15.01 -13.19
CA GLU A 39 9.53 13.85 -14.00
C GLU A 39 10.35 12.82 -13.20
N ALA A 40 11.18 13.28 -12.26
CA ALA A 40 11.90 12.40 -11.33
C ALA A 40 10.95 11.51 -10.51
N THR A 41 9.76 12.01 -10.13
CA THR A 41 8.73 11.22 -9.45
C THR A 41 8.17 10.14 -10.37
N ILE A 42 7.93 10.47 -11.64
CA ILE A 42 7.49 9.50 -12.66
C ILE A 42 8.55 8.41 -12.86
N SER A 43 9.83 8.79 -12.99
CA SER A 43 10.95 7.85 -13.10
C SER A 43 11.03 6.90 -11.90
N ASN A 44 10.90 7.41 -10.67
CA ASN A 44 10.88 6.59 -9.46
C ASN A 44 9.70 5.61 -9.44
N ILE A 45 8.51 6.06 -9.87
CA ILE A 45 7.32 5.20 -9.95
C ILE A 45 7.54 4.08 -10.97
N ILE A 46 8.09 4.39 -12.15
CA ILE A 46 8.36 3.41 -13.21
C ILE A 46 9.41 2.38 -12.77
N ARG A 47 10.42 2.76 -11.98
CA ARG A 47 11.40 1.80 -11.43
C ARG A 47 10.75 0.76 -10.51
N GLU A 48 9.70 1.15 -9.80
CA GLU A 48 8.91 0.26 -8.94
C GLU A 48 7.67 -0.30 -9.68
N LYS A 49 7.66 -0.36 -11.03
CA LYS A 49 6.46 -0.75 -11.80
C LYS A 49 5.83 -2.06 -11.33
N ASP A 50 6.63 -3.08 -11.02
CA ASP A 50 6.12 -4.43 -10.71
C ASP A 50 5.33 -4.40 -9.41
N ARG A 51 5.78 -3.58 -8.43
CA ARG A 51 5.07 -3.32 -7.17
C ARG A 51 3.73 -2.63 -7.40
N TRP A 52 3.66 -1.66 -8.31
CA TRP A 52 2.41 -0.90 -8.55
C TRP A 52 1.41 -1.73 -9.36
N LEU A 53 1.90 -2.52 -10.30
CA LEU A 53 1.09 -3.41 -11.14
C LEU A 53 0.61 -4.66 -10.39
N SER A 54 1.27 -5.07 -9.31
CA SER A 54 0.85 -6.19 -8.46
C SER A 54 -0.23 -5.82 -7.44
N LEU A 55 -0.67 -4.56 -7.36
CA LEU A 55 -1.73 -4.15 -6.44
C LEU A 55 -3.08 -4.65 -6.93
N GLU A 56 -3.82 -5.36 -6.06
CA GLU A 56 -5.15 -5.87 -6.41
C GLU A 56 -6.16 -4.72 -6.63
N PRO A 57 -6.85 -4.70 -7.78
CA PRO A 57 -7.95 -3.78 -8.03
C PRO A 57 -9.05 -3.94 -6.96
N GLY A 58 -9.50 -2.83 -6.39
CA GLY A 58 -10.56 -2.85 -5.36
C GLY A 58 -10.07 -3.10 -3.92
N SER A 59 -8.80 -3.45 -3.72
CA SER A 59 -8.23 -3.54 -2.37
C SER A 59 -8.13 -2.15 -1.72
N ASN A 60 -8.32 -2.04 -0.40
CA ASN A 60 -8.07 -0.77 0.31
C ASN A 60 -6.62 -0.28 0.12
N ASN A 61 -5.68 -1.22 -0.07
CA ASN A 61 -4.28 -0.92 -0.33
C ASN A 61 -4.11 -0.04 -1.57
N ILE A 62 -4.83 -0.27 -2.67
CA ILE A 62 -4.66 0.52 -3.90
C ILE A 62 -4.99 2.02 -3.70
N ASN A 63 -5.88 2.32 -2.76
CA ASN A 63 -6.29 3.70 -2.44
C ASN A 63 -5.35 4.39 -1.45
N LEU A 64 -4.46 3.65 -0.78
CA LEU A 64 -3.50 4.23 0.15
C LEU A 64 -2.46 5.09 -0.58
N LYS A 65 -2.20 6.27 -0.04
CA LYS A 65 -1.12 7.17 -0.45
C LYS A 65 0.27 6.63 -0.05
N ARG A 66 0.32 5.82 1.00
CA ARG A 66 1.54 5.19 1.51
C ARG A 66 1.31 3.69 1.68
N GLN A 67 1.95 2.90 0.84
CA GLN A 67 2.02 1.44 0.98
C GLN A 67 3.10 1.12 2.02
N ARG A 68 2.71 1.03 3.30
CA ARG A 68 3.65 0.64 4.36
C ARG A 68 3.88 -0.86 4.27
N THR A 69 5.13 -1.29 4.29
CA THR A 69 5.46 -2.67 4.59
C THR A 69 5.18 -2.90 6.07
N ALA A 70 4.46 -3.97 6.39
CA ALA A 70 4.28 -4.39 7.78
C ALA A 70 5.64 -4.80 8.34
N LYS A 71 6.00 -4.29 9.53
CA LYS A 71 7.26 -4.65 10.21
C LYS A 71 7.32 -6.16 10.49
N PHE A 72 6.16 -6.77 10.73
CA PHE A 72 5.99 -8.18 11.02
C PHE A 72 4.92 -8.78 10.09
N ALA A 73 5.21 -8.85 8.79
CA ALA A 73 4.24 -9.27 7.78
C ALA A 73 3.59 -10.63 8.07
N LEU A 74 4.40 -11.63 8.49
CA LEU A 74 3.90 -12.95 8.88
C LEU A 74 2.99 -12.91 10.12
N LEU A 75 3.30 -12.05 11.09
CA LEU A 75 2.47 -11.87 12.28
C LEU A 75 1.13 -11.24 11.93
N GLU A 76 1.13 -10.18 11.11
CA GLU A 76 -0.08 -9.52 10.64
C GLU A 76 -0.97 -10.48 9.83
N GLU A 77 -0.36 -11.32 8.98
CA GLU A 77 -1.07 -12.34 8.21
C GLU A 77 -1.71 -13.41 9.13
N ALA A 78 -0.95 -13.97 10.06
CA ALA A 78 -1.46 -14.94 11.03
C ALA A 78 -2.59 -14.35 11.89
N LEU A 79 -2.46 -13.08 12.30
CA LEU A 79 -3.47 -12.37 13.07
C LEU A 79 -4.73 -12.11 12.24
N ALA A 80 -4.59 -11.69 10.98
CA ALA A 80 -5.71 -11.47 10.06
C ALA A 80 -6.50 -12.77 9.81
N LEU A 81 -5.82 -13.89 9.60
CA LEU A 81 -6.44 -15.21 9.46
C LEU A 81 -7.22 -15.60 10.72
N TRP A 82 -6.65 -15.36 11.90
CA TRP A 82 -7.34 -15.63 13.16
C TRP A 82 -8.58 -14.73 13.35
N VAL A 83 -8.47 -13.42 13.10
CA VAL A 83 -9.60 -12.49 13.20
C VAL A 83 -10.73 -12.89 12.24
N SER A 84 -10.40 -13.27 11.01
CA SER A 84 -11.39 -13.75 10.04
C SER A 84 -12.19 -14.93 10.58
N ARG A 85 -11.51 -15.95 11.14
CA ARG A 85 -12.14 -17.13 11.73
C ARG A 85 -13.05 -16.80 12.92
N VAL A 86 -12.60 -15.93 13.82
CA VAL A 86 -13.36 -15.56 15.02
C VAL A 86 -14.56 -14.67 14.68
N THR A 87 -14.43 -13.80 13.69
CA THR A 87 -15.54 -12.97 13.18
C THR A 87 -16.64 -13.83 12.56
N THR A 88 -16.27 -14.90 11.82
CA THR A 88 -17.24 -15.88 11.28
C THR A 88 -18.03 -16.59 12.39
N ALA A 89 -17.45 -16.73 13.59
CA ALA A 89 -18.10 -17.34 14.75
C ALA A 89 -18.98 -16.37 15.57
N LEU A 90 -19.22 -15.14 15.07
CA LEU A 90 -20.03 -14.08 15.73
C LEU A 90 -19.56 -13.72 17.15
N GLN A 91 -18.29 -13.95 17.48
CA GLN A 91 -17.74 -13.54 18.77
C GLN A 91 -17.36 -12.07 18.77
N THR A 92 -17.70 -11.35 19.86
CA THR A 92 -17.28 -9.96 20.06
C THR A 92 -15.77 -9.90 20.28
N ILE A 93 -15.04 -9.36 19.31
CA ILE A 93 -13.59 -9.15 19.40
C ILE A 93 -13.32 -7.74 19.92
N THR A 94 -12.65 -7.64 21.06
CA THR A 94 -12.15 -6.36 21.60
C THR A 94 -10.67 -6.19 21.28
N GLY A 95 -10.18 -4.94 21.28
CA GLY A 95 -8.77 -4.66 21.03
C GLY A 95 -7.80 -5.40 21.97
N VAL A 96 -8.22 -5.65 23.22
CA VAL A 96 -7.42 -6.40 24.21
C VAL A 96 -7.25 -7.86 23.80
N ILE A 97 -8.30 -8.48 23.25
CA ILE A 97 -8.24 -9.87 22.77
C ILE A 97 -7.29 -9.97 21.57
N ILE A 98 -7.37 -9.01 20.64
CA ILE A 98 -6.46 -8.93 19.49
C ILE A 98 -5.01 -8.78 19.96
N GLN A 99 -4.75 -7.89 20.91
CA GLN A 99 -3.41 -7.68 21.44
C GLN A 99 -2.84 -8.94 22.10
N ARG A 100 -3.62 -9.61 22.96
CA ARG A 100 -3.21 -10.87 23.59
C ARG A 100 -2.90 -11.94 22.55
N LYS A 101 -3.70 -12.04 21.50
CA LYS A 101 -3.46 -13.01 20.44
C LYS A 101 -2.21 -12.67 19.62
N ALA A 102 -1.99 -11.39 19.34
CA ALA A 102 -0.80 -10.93 18.64
C ALA A 102 0.47 -11.28 19.42
N VAL A 103 0.49 -11.10 20.74
CA VAL A 103 1.64 -11.50 21.58
C VAL A 103 1.89 -13.01 21.50
N GLN A 104 0.86 -13.84 21.62
CA GLN A 104 0.99 -15.29 21.51
C GLN A 104 1.54 -15.74 20.14
N LEU A 105 1.07 -15.10 19.06
CA LEU A 105 1.56 -15.38 17.72
C LEU A 105 3.01 -14.90 17.54
N ALA A 106 3.37 -13.74 18.12
CA ALA A 106 4.72 -13.20 18.08
C ALA A 106 5.73 -14.12 18.80
N GLU A 107 5.35 -14.65 19.98
CA GLU A 107 6.15 -15.65 20.71
C GLU A 107 6.38 -16.91 19.86
N GLY A 108 5.34 -17.43 19.21
CA GLY A 108 5.45 -18.61 18.34
C GLY A 108 6.25 -18.37 17.04
N LEU A 109 6.28 -17.12 16.57
CA LEU A 109 7.04 -16.70 15.38
C LEU A 109 8.45 -16.18 15.72
N ASN A 110 8.77 -16.03 17.02
CA ASN A 110 10.01 -15.49 17.55
C ASN A 110 10.34 -14.07 16.99
N VAL A 111 9.34 -13.18 17.01
CA VAL A 111 9.41 -11.78 16.51
C VAL A 111 8.97 -10.73 17.52
#